data_AF-A0A838SAN9-F1
#
_entry.id   AF-A0A838SAN9-F1
#
_cell.length_a   1.000
_cell.length_b   1.000
_cell.length_c   1.000
_cell.angle_alpha   90.00
_cell.angle_beta   90.00
_cell.angle_gamma   90.00
#
_symmetry.space_group_name_H-M   'P 1'
#
loop_
_entity.id
_entity.type
_entity.pdbx_description
1 polymer ?
#
loop_
_entity_poly.entity_id
_entity_poly.type
_entity_poly.pdbx_seq_one_letter_code
_entity_poly.pdbx_strand_id
1 'polypeptide(L)'
;QNGMFGVESHEWPIEPFMRGADQINVVEFSGSETLDAFIPAAGGPYQRTGDYVWSNQRLPYSQSGQWGYLRVLPGTDQRILSLDGVAPAVKEAKLPQEQVVHIKPVELK
;
A
#
# COMPACT_ATOMS: atom_id res chain seq x y z
N GLN A 1 13.66 -21.96 -4.25
CA GLN A 1 14.55 -20.81 -4.02
C GLN A 1 13.69 -19.69 -3.47
N ASN A 2 14.14 -19.01 -2.42
CA ASN A 2 13.37 -17.96 -1.73
C ASN A 2 13.69 -16.57 -2.31
N GLY A 3 12.66 -15.73 -2.43
CA GLY A 3 12.78 -14.31 -2.77
C GLY A 3 12.63 -13.43 -1.54
N MET A 4 13.11 -12.19 -1.59
CA MET A 4 12.89 -11.20 -0.54
C MET A 4 12.28 -9.96 -1.17
N PHE A 5 10.98 -9.74 -1.01
CA PHE A 5 10.29 -8.60 -1.58
C PHE A 5 10.42 -7.39 -0.65
N GLY A 6 10.89 -6.26 -1.16
CA GLY A 6 10.97 -5.00 -0.41
C GLY A 6 10.61 -3.80 -1.26
N VAL A 7 10.09 -2.74 -0.62
CA VAL A 7 9.77 -1.46 -1.25
C VAL A 7 10.46 -0.34 -0.48
N GLU A 8 11.25 0.48 -1.16
CA GLU A 8 11.98 1.57 -0.54
C GLU A 8 11.05 2.58 0.13
N SER A 9 11.41 3.02 1.33
CA SER A 9 10.67 4.00 2.14
C SER A 9 9.22 3.61 2.48
N HIS A 10 8.79 2.38 2.19
CA HIS A 10 7.47 1.87 2.54
C HIS A 10 7.59 0.76 3.57
N GLU A 11 6.63 0.75 4.49
CA GLU A 11 6.49 -0.27 5.52
C GLU A 11 5.03 -0.71 5.57
N TRP A 12 4.80 -1.97 5.91
CA TRP A 12 3.49 -2.55 6.07
C TRP A 12 3.45 -3.46 7.31
N PRO A 13 2.28 -3.64 7.94
CA PRO A 13 2.14 -4.57 9.06
C PRO A 13 2.38 -6.00 8.59
N ILE A 14 3.11 -6.79 9.38
CA ILE A 14 3.27 -8.22 9.14
C ILE A 14 1.93 -8.96 9.26
N GLU A 15 1.05 -8.48 10.15
CA GLU A 15 -0.30 -9.00 10.36
C GLU A 15 -1.33 -7.86 10.13
N PRO A 16 -1.86 -7.70 8.89
CA PRO A 16 -2.64 -6.51 8.50
C PRO A 16 -3.90 -6.23 9.33
N PHE A 17 -4.47 -7.26 9.95
CA PHE A 17 -5.70 -7.17 10.74
C PHE A 17 -5.47 -7.17 12.24
N MET A 18 -4.21 -7.17 12.70
CA MET A 18 -3.85 -7.07 14.10
C MET A 18 -3.39 -5.64 14.42
N ARG A 19 -4.14 -4.95 15.29
CA ARG A 19 -3.76 -3.60 15.72
C ARG A 19 -2.42 -3.63 16.45
N GLY A 20 -1.49 -2.80 16.01
CA GLY A 20 -0.15 -2.70 16.61
C GLY A 20 0.80 -3.82 16.18
N ALA A 21 0.49 -4.51 15.08
CA ALA A 21 1.45 -5.43 14.46
C ALA A 21 2.75 -4.72 14.08
N ASP A 22 3.84 -5.48 14.11
CA ASP A 22 5.15 -4.97 13.71
C ASP A 22 5.15 -4.57 12.24
N GLN A 23 5.75 -3.41 11.97
CA GLN A 23 5.93 -2.87 10.64
C GLN A 23 7.22 -3.43 10.03
N ILE A 24 7.11 -3.93 8.80
CA ILE A 24 8.23 -4.46 8.03
C ILE A 24 8.30 -3.77 6.67
N ASN A 25 9.50 -3.65 6.13
CA ASN A 25 9.74 -3.13 4.78
C ASN A 25 10.22 -4.22 3.80
N VAL A 26 10.46 -5.44 4.31
CA VAL A 26 10.93 -6.58 3.54
C VAL A 26 10.27 -7.86 4.06
N VAL A 27 9.83 -8.74 3.17
CA VAL A 27 9.30 -10.06 3.51
C VAL A 27 9.91 -11.14 2.61
N GLU A 28 10.20 -12.30 3.19
CA GLU A 28 10.65 -13.48 2.42
C GLU A 28 9.44 -14.25 1.88
N PHE A 29 9.59 -14.83 0.68
CA PHE A 29 8.58 -15.73 0.11
C PHE A 29 9.23 -16.90 -0.63
N SER A 30 8.54 -18.04 -0.67
CA SER A 30 8.96 -19.23 -1.40
C SER A 30 8.49 -19.26 -2.85
N GLY A 31 9.05 -20.16 -3.67
CA GLY A 31 8.77 -20.24 -5.11
C GLY A 31 7.35 -20.64 -5.50
N SER A 32 6.51 -21.08 -4.54
CA SER A 32 5.09 -21.39 -4.76
C SER A 32 4.19 -20.62 -3.80
N GLU A 33 4.73 -19.60 -3.15
CA GLU A 33 4.00 -18.75 -2.22
C GLU A 33 3.51 -17.49 -2.93
N THR A 34 2.41 -16.93 -2.44
CA THR A 34 1.94 -15.60 -2.82
C THR A 34 1.96 -14.74 -1.56
N LEU A 35 2.49 -13.53 -1.67
CA LEU A 35 2.52 -12.55 -0.60
C LEU A 35 1.67 -11.36 -0.98
N ASP A 36 0.96 -10.80 0.01
CA ASP A 36 0.22 -9.55 -0.12
C ASP A 36 0.83 -8.51 0.83
N ALA A 37 1.45 -7.47 0.28
CA ALA A 37 2.01 -6.36 1.06
C ALA A 37 0.97 -5.23 1.20
N PHE A 38 0.40 -5.08 2.40
CA PHE A 38 -0.62 -4.07 2.70
C PHE A 38 0.01 -2.72 3.02
N ILE A 39 0.45 -2.00 1.98
CA ILE A 39 1.05 -0.67 2.11
C ILE A 39 -0.03 0.34 2.58
N PRO A 40 0.09 0.94 3.79
CA PRO A 40 -0.96 1.78 4.35
C PRO A 40 -1.15 3.11 3.61
N ALA A 41 -0.08 3.64 3.02
CA ALA A 41 -0.10 4.90 2.29
C ALA A 41 0.94 4.91 1.16
N ALA A 42 0.56 5.46 0.01
CA ALA A 42 1.49 5.71 -1.08
C ALA A 42 2.51 6.78 -0.67
N GLY A 43 3.79 6.54 -0.93
CA GLY A 43 4.89 7.44 -0.55
C GLY A 43 5.42 7.22 0.86
N GLY A 44 5.12 6.06 1.45
CA GLY A 44 5.53 5.67 2.79
C GLY A 44 4.80 6.42 3.91
N PRO A 45 5.30 6.31 5.17
CA PRO A 45 4.71 6.98 6.34
C PRO A 45 4.57 8.50 6.19
N TYR A 46 5.41 9.11 5.34
CA TYR A 46 5.43 10.55 5.09
C TYR A 46 4.64 10.98 3.85
N GLN A 47 4.01 10.04 3.14
CA GLN A 47 3.15 10.30 1.97
C GLN A 47 3.79 11.21 0.92
N ARG A 48 5.07 10.96 0.61
CA ARG A 48 5.82 11.78 -0.34
C ARG A 48 5.61 11.28 -1.77
N THR A 49 5.46 12.23 -2.68
CA THR A 49 5.45 11.93 -4.11
C THR A 49 6.87 11.65 -4.59
N GLY A 50 7.04 10.70 -5.49
CA GLY A 50 8.35 10.32 -6.00
C GLY A 50 8.38 8.93 -6.60
N ASP A 51 9.56 8.54 -7.06
CA ASP A 51 9.83 7.19 -7.55
C ASP A 51 10.54 6.40 -6.46
N TYR A 52 9.94 5.28 -6.10
CA TYR A 52 10.48 4.34 -5.12
C TYR A 52 10.84 3.04 -5.81
N VAL A 53 11.95 2.42 -5.43
CA VAL A 53 12.28 1.10 -5.97
C VAL A 53 11.57 0.03 -5.17
N TRP A 54 10.87 -0.87 -5.86
CA TRP A 54 10.61 -2.20 -5.32
C TRP A 54 11.64 -3.16 -5.89
N SER A 55 12.16 -4.07 -5.09
CA SER A 55 13.17 -5.01 -5.56
C SER A 55 13.26 -6.27 -4.73
N ASN A 56 13.92 -7.27 -5.31
CA ASN A 56 14.39 -8.41 -4.54
C ASN A 56 15.61 -8.00 -3.71
N GLN A 57 15.47 -7.98 -2.39
CA GLN A 57 16.51 -7.49 -1.46
C GLN A 57 17.77 -8.37 -1.43
N ARG A 58 17.77 -9.52 -2.11
CA ARG A 58 18.98 -10.29 -2.39
C ARG A 58 19.63 -9.75 -3.66
N LEU A 59 20.82 -9.17 -3.48
CA LEU A 59 21.56 -8.45 -4.51
C LEU A 59 21.66 -9.18 -5.88
N PRO A 60 21.95 -10.49 -5.97
CA PRO A 60 22.06 -11.16 -7.27
C PRO A 60 20.77 -11.11 -8.10
N TYR A 61 19.60 -11.16 -7.45
CA TYR A 61 18.31 -11.08 -8.14
C TYR A 61 17.95 -9.65 -8.56
N SER A 62 18.26 -8.68 -7.70
CA SER A 62 18.19 -7.26 -8.08
C SER A 62 19.07 -6.96 -9.29
N GLN A 63 20.31 -7.44 -9.30
CA GLN A 63 21.23 -7.28 -10.44
C GLN A 63 20.75 -8.01 -11.70
N SER A 64 20.01 -9.10 -11.56
CA SER A 64 19.39 -9.82 -12.67
C SER A 64 18.07 -9.21 -13.15
N GLY A 65 17.64 -8.07 -12.60
CA GLY A 65 16.46 -7.33 -13.06
C GLY A 65 15.17 -7.56 -12.25
N GLN A 66 15.24 -8.21 -11.07
CA GLN A 66 14.07 -8.33 -10.18
C GLN A 66 13.86 -7.04 -9.37
N TRP A 67 13.49 -5.97 -10.07
CA TRP A 67 13.15 -4.67 -9.49
C TRP A 67 12.23 -3.90 -10.43
N GLY A 68 11.61 -2.84 -9.90
CA GLY A 68 10.85 -1.88 -10.69
C GLY A 68 10.56 -0.62 -9.88
N TYR A 69 9.85 0.32 -10.50
CA TYR A 69 9.44 1.57 -9.84
C TYR A 69 8.00 1.48 -9.33
N LEU A 70 7.82 1.87 -8.08
CA LEU A 70 6.56 2.33 -7.52
C LEU A 70 6.55 3.86 -7.60
N ARG A 71 5.86 4.41 -8.61
CA ARG A 71 5.74 5.85 -8.81
C ARG A 71 4.52 6.39 -8.07
N VAL A 72 4.76 7.30 -7.13
CA VAL A 72 3.73 7.98 -6.33
C VAL A 72 3.54 9.38 -6.89
N LEU A 73 2.39 9.62 -7.50
CA LEU A 73 2.04 10.90 -8.09
C LEU A 73 1.36 11.83 -7.07
N PRO A 74 1.43 13.16 -7.28
CA PRO A 74 0.56 14.09 -6.57
C PRO A 74 -0.91 13.70 -6.76
N GLY A 75 -1.74 13.85 -5.73
CA GLY A 75 -3.17 13.46 -5.80
C GLY A 75 -3.98 14.20 -6.87
N THR A 76 -3.48 15.32 -7.40
CA THR A 76 -4.10 16.08 -8.50
C THR A 76 -3.62 15.62 -9.89
N ASP A 77 -2.63 14.74 -9.98
CA ASP A 77 -2.02 14.32 -11.23
C ASP A 77 -2.79 13.15 -11.85
N GLN A 78 -3.31 13.37 -13.06
CA GLN A 78 -4.13 12.40 -13.80
C GLN A 78 -3.40 11.78 -15.00
N ARG A 79 -2.06 11.80 -15.00
CA ARG A 79 -1.27 11.22 -16.10
C ARG A 79 -1.38 9.70 -16.23
N ILE A 80 -1.84 8.99 -15.19
CA ILE A 80 -2.13 7.55 -15.27
C ILE A 80 -3.45 7.38 -16.01
N LEU A 81 -3.36 7.08 -17.30
CA LEU A 81 -4.51 6.73 -18.12
C LEU A 81 -4.85 5.26 -17.93
N SER A 82 -6.14 4.92 -18.05
CA SER A 82 -6.54 3.51 -18.16
C SER A 82 -5.89 2.90 -19.40
N LEU A 83 -5.46 1.65 -19.28
CA LEU A 83 -4.87 0.90 -20.40
C LEU A 83 -5.86 0.74 -21.57
N ASP A 84 -7.17 0.72 -21.27
CA ASP A 84 -8.24 0.59 -22.25
C ASP A 84 -8.61 1.93 -22.93
N GLY A 85 -7.90 3.03 -22.61
CA GLY A 85 -8.13 4.35 -23.20
C GLY A 85 -9.38 5.09 -22.72
N VAL A 86 -10.19 4.47 -21.86
CA VAL A 86 -11.33 5.12 -21.19
C VAL A 86 -10.81 5.88 -19.96
N ALA A 87 -10.86 7.21 -19.98
CA ALA A 87 -10.45 8.02 -18.84
C ALA A 87 -11.24 7.59 -17.59
N PRO A 88 -10.57 7.19 -16.48
CA PRO A 88 -11.28 6.84 -15.26
C PRO A 88 -11.96 8.10 -14.73
N ALA A 89 -13.29 8.09 -14.64
CA ALA A 89 -14.00 9.05 -13.82
C ALA A 89 -13.42 8.93 -12.40
N VAL A 90 -12.89 10.04 -11.87
CA VAL A 90 -12.30 10.14 -10.53
C VAL A 90 -13.27 9.53 -9.51
N LYS A 91 -13.04 8.27 -9.14
CA LYS A 91 -13.75 7.61 -8.03
C LYS A 91 -12.84 7.67 -6.84
N GLU A 92 -13.00 8.74 -6.08
CA GLU A 92 -12.47 8.84 -4.73
C GLU A 92 -13.25 7.83 -3.85
N ALA A 93 -12.56 6.88 -3.23
CA ALA A 93 -13.18 5.99 -2.27
C ALA A 93 -13.48 6.77 -0.99
N LYS A 94 -14.69 7.34 -0.89
CA LYS A 94 -15.18 7.87 0.40
C LYS A 94 -15.41 6.70 1.35
N LEU A 95 -14.68 6.70 2.46
CA LEU A 95 -15.04 5.90 3.62
C LEU A 95 -16.50 6.27 4.00
N PRO A 96 -17.38 5.29 4.26
CA PRO A 96 -18.70 5.59 4.80
C PRO A 96 -18.50 6.41 6.08
N GLN A 97 -19.03 7.64 6.10
CA GLN A 97 -19.13 8.39 7.33
C GLN A 97 -20.00 7.56 8.27
N GLU A 98 -19.39 6.98 9.32
CA GLU A 98 -20.15 6.42 10.42
C GLU A 98 -21.08 7.52 10.93
N GLN A 99 -22.37 7.37 10.65
CA GLN A 99 -23.40 8.21 11.23
C GLN A 99 -23.33 8.01 12.73
N VAL A 100 -22.77 8.98 13.44
CA VAL A 100 -22.87 9.07 14.89
C VAL A 100 -24.34 9.26 15.21
N VAL A 101 -25.05 8.16 15.48
CA VAL A 101 -26.43 8.18 15.95
C VAL A 101 -26.39 8.83 17.33
N HIS A 102 -26.87 10.07 17.40
CA HIS A 102 -27.01 10.79 18.66
C HIS A 102 -28.12 10.12 19.49
N ILE A 103 -27.72 9.17 20.33
CA ILE A 103 -28.60 8.50 21.29
C ILE A 103 -28.95 9.51 22.39
N LYS A 104 -30.18 10.03 22.38
CA LYS A 104 -30.71 10.81 23.50
C LYS A 104 -30.96 9.85 24.68
N PRO A 105 -30.40 10.09 25.87
CA PRO A 105 -30.73 9.28 27.04
C PRO A 105 -32.20 9.54 27.41
N VAL A 106 -32.97 8.46 27.59
CA VAL A 106 -34.33 8.51 28.12
C VAL A 106 -34.24 8.68 29.63
N GLU A 107 -34.75 9.80 30.16
CA GLU A 107 -34.90 9.99 31.61
C GLU A 107 -35.94 9.01 32.15
N LEU A 108 -35.55 8.26 33.17
CA LEU A 108 -36.45 7.43 33.97
C LEU A 108 -37.19 8.34 34.96
N LYS A 109 -38.52 8.37 34.83
CA LYS A 109 -39.44 8.97 35.81
C LYS A 109 -39.78 7.97 36.92
#